data_AF-A0A522VJJ5-F1
#
_entry.id   AF-A0A522VJJ5-F1
#
_cell.length_a   1.000
_cell.length_b   1.000
_cell.length_c   1.000
_cell.angle_alpha   90.00
_cell.angle_beta   90.00
_cell.angle_gamma   90.00
#
_symmetry.space_group_name_H-M   'P 1'
#
loop_
_entity.id
_entity.type
_entity.pdbx_description
1 polymer ?
#
loop_
_entity_poly.entity_id
_entity_poly.type
_entity_poly.pdbx_seq_one_letter_code
_entity_poly.pdbx_strand_id
1 'polypeptide(L)'
;MDMTLPAAACISAPESVSAPSKPQVSEEQIVYAALLDKGMKAGMALLLVTFALYVTGIVAPVVPLNDLPKYWTMPVGQYLAATGVGTGWSWVGLIGRGDFMNFVGIAFLSAVTIFCYLR
;
A
#
# COMPACT_ATOMS: atom_id res chain seq x y z
N MET A 1 -29.88 -12.70 -70.77
CA MET A 1 -29.81 -11.97 -69.49
C MET A 1 -29.56 -13.02 -68.44
N ASP A 2 -28.30 -13.41 -68.26
CA ASP A 2 -27.91 -14.37 -67.22
C ASP A 2 -26.85 -13.70 -66.37
N MET A 3 -27.33 -13.09 -65.30
CA MET A 3 -26.56 -12.46 -64.25
C MET A 3 -26.24 -13.53 -63.21
N THR A 4 -25.16 -14.28 -63.44
CA THR A 4 -24.61 -15.22 -62.46
C THR A 4 -23.53 -14.50 -61.64
N LEU A 5 -23.92 -13.99 -60.47
CA LEU A 5 -23.01 -13.56 -59.42
C LEU A 5 -22.17 -14.76 -58.91
N PRO A 6 -20.91 -14.55 -58.50
CA PRO A 6 -20.10 -15.61 -57.89
C PRO A 6 -20.71 -16.03 -56.55
N ALA A 7 -20.54 -17.32 -56.27
CA ALA A 7 -20.94 -18.00 -55.06
C ALA A 7 -20.72 -17.15 -53.81
N ALA A 8 -21.76 -17.12 -52.97
CA ALA A 8 -21.73 -16.64 -51.61
C ALA A 8 -20.36 -16.93 -50.97
N ALA A 9 -19.65 -15.87 -50.61
CA ALA A 9 -18.66 -15.92 -49.55
C ALA A 9 -19.40 -16.37 -48.29
N CYS A 10 -19.48 -17.68 -48.08
CA CYS A 10 -19.90 -18.26 -46.83
C CYS A 10 -18.91 -17.75 -45.79
N ILE A 11 -19.39 -16.79 -45.00
CA ILE A 11 -18.85 -16.36 -43.72
C ILE A 11 -18.30 -17.61 -43.03
N SER A 12 -16.97 -17.66 -42.92
CA SER A 12 -16.27 -18.67 -42.13
C SER A 12 -16.91 -18.72 -40.75
N ALA A 13 -17.14 -19.94 -40.26
CA ALA A 13 -17.77 -20.26 -38.98
C ALA A 13 -17.37 -19.29 -37.85
N PRO A 14 -18.27 -18.98 -36.90
CA PRO A 14 -17.89 -18.17 -35.75
C PRO A 14 -16.75 -18.89 -35.02
N GLU A 15 -15.60 -18.22 -34.93
CA GLU A 15 -14.50 -18.64 -34.08
C GLU A 15 -15.09 -18.92 -32.69
N SER A 16 -15.04 -20.19 -32.26
CA SER A 16 -15.58 -20.59 -30.98
C SER A 16 -14.80 -19.85 -29.91
N VAL A 17 -15.35 -18.75 -29.40
CA VAL A 17 -14.85 -18.04 -28.23
C VAL A 17 -14.90 -19.03 -27.07
N SER A 18 -13.79 -19.74 -26.87
CA SER A 18 -13.62 -20.68 -25.79
C SER A 18 -13.80 -19.92 -24.48
N ALA A 19 -14.64 -20.49 -23.59
CA ALA A 19 -14.90 -19.92 -22.27
C ALA A 19 -13.55 -19.63 -21.56
N PRO A 20 -13.45 -18.53 -20.79
CA PRO A 20 -12.18 -18.15 -20.16
C PRO A 20 -11.66 -19.33 -19.33
N SER A 21 -10.49 -19.86 -19.72
CA SER A 21 -9.82 -20.92 -18.98
C SER A 21 -9.56 -20.43 -17.57
N LYS A 22 -10.02 -21.17 -16.56
CA LYS A 22 -9.75 -20.84 -15.15
C LYS A 22 -8.24 -20.58 -14.99
N PRO A 23 -7.82 -19.45 -14.38
CA PRO A 23 -6.40 -19.20 -14.16
C PRO A 23 -5.81 -20.41 -13.42
N GLN A 24 -4.83 -21.08 -14.02
CA GLN A 24 -4.04 -22.08 -13.32
C GLN A 24 -3.16 -21.32 -12.33
N VAL A 25 -3.64 -21.17 -11.11
CA VAL A 25 -2.92 -20.50 -10.03
C VAL A 25 -1.76 -21.41 -9.63
N SER A 26 -0.53 -20.92 -9.79
CA SER A 26 0.67 -21.63 -9.33
C SER A 26 0.66 -21.75 -7.81
N GLU A 27 1.20 -22.84 -7.28
CA GLU A 27 1.30 -23.07 -5.83
C GLU A 27 2.02 -21.90 -5.12
N GLU A 28 3.03 -21.31 -5.78
CA GLU A 28 3.74 -20.12 -5.30
C GLU A 28 2.85 -18.87 -5.19
N GLN A 29 1.88 -18.70 -6.10
CA GLN A 29 0.94 -17.57 -6.05
C GLN A 29 -0.03 -17.71 -4.87
N ILE A 30 -0.40 -18.93 -4.50
CA ILE A 30 -1.25 -19.20 -3.33
C ILE A 30 -0.48 -18.88 -2.05
N VAL A 31 0.79 -19.28 -1.97
CA VAL A 31 1.67 -18.96 -0.83
C VAL A 31 1.90 -17.45 -0.71
N TYR A 32 2.19 -16.78 -1.82
CA TYR A 32 2.34 -15.33 -1.88
C TYR A 32 1.07 -14.63 -1.38
N ALA A 33 -0.10 -15.02 -1.89
CA ALA A 33 -1.38 -14.42 -1.51
C ALA A 33 -1.69 -14.64 -0.02
N ALA A 34 -1.41 -15.83 0.51
CA ALA A 34 -1.63 -16.14 1.92
C ALA A 34 -0.69 -15.34 2.85
N LEU A 35 0.56 -15.12 2.44
CA LEU A 35 1.53 -14.32 3.18
C LEU A 35 1.17 -12.84 3.15
N LEU A 36 0.80 -12.32 1.98
CA LEU A 36 0.36 -10.94 1.80
C LEU A 36 -0.93 -10.65 2.57
N ASP A 37 -1.91 -11.56 2.55
CA ASP A 37 -3.16 -11.40 3.31
C ASP A 37 -2.90 -11.32 4.83
N LYS A 38 -2.02 -12.17 5.36
CA LYS A 38 -1.61 -12.13 6.77
C LYS A 38 -0.85 -10.84 7.10
N GLY A 39 0.08 -10.44 6.25
CA GLY A 39 0.86 -9.21 6.44
C GLY A 39 -0.01 -7.95 6.38
N MET A 40 -0.99 -7.90 5.46
CA MET A 40 -1.96 -6.82 5.36
C MET A 40 -2.80 -6.71 6.65
N LYS A 41 -3.33 -7.83 7.15
CA LYS A 41 -4.11 -7.86 8.40
C LYS A 41 -3.28 -7.43 9.61
N ALA A 42 -2.05 -7.93 9.70
CA ALA A 42 -1.13 -7.55 10.77
C ALA A 42 -0.77 -6.05 10.70
N GLY A 43 -0.45 -5.54 9.52
CA GLY A 43 -0.10 -4.13 9.32
C GLY A 43 -1.29 -3.19 9.54
N MET A 44 -2.50 -3.60 9.15
CA MET A 44 -3.73 -2.88 9.48
C MET A 44 -3.96 -2.81 10.98
N ALA A 45 -3.85 -3.94 11.68
CA ALA A 45 -3.98 -3.97 13.14
C ALA A 45 -2.91 -3.09 13.81
N LEU A 46 -1.66 -3.15 13.34
CA LEU A 46 -0.57 -2.31 13.84
C LEU A 46 -0.87 -0.82 13.65
N LEU A 47 -1.33 -0.39 12.47
CA LEU A 47 -1.72 0.99 12.20
C LEU A 47 -2.87 1.46 13.10
N LEU A 48 -3.89 0.62 13.29
CA LEU A 48 -5.00 0.95 14.19
C LEU A 48 -4.54 1.13 15.63
N VAL A 49 -3.64 0.26 16.10
CA VAL A 49 -3.07 0.37 17.45
C VAL A 49 -2.21 1.62 17.59
N THR A 50 -1.30 1.89 16.65
CA THR A 50 -0.45 3.09 16.71
C THR A 50 -1.27 4.38 16.60
N PHE A 51 -2.31 4.37 15.78
CA PHE A 51 -3.22 5.49 15.64
C PHE A 51 -4.06 5.71 16.91
N ALA A 52 -4.57 4.64 17.53
CA ALA A 52 -5.27 4.72 18.80
C ALA A 52 -4.37 5.28 19.91
N LEU A 53 -3.11 4.84 19.99
CA LEU A 53 -2.14 5.36 20.95
C LEU A 53 -1.83 6.85 20.73
N TYR A 54 -1.82 7.30 19.47
CA TYR A 54 -1.66 8.71 19.12
C TYR A 54 -2.88 9.54 19.55
N VAL A 55 -4.10 9.12 19.19
CA VAL A 55 -5.34 9.86 19.51
C VAL A 55 -5.62 9.91 21.01
N THR A 56 -5.32 8.82 21.73
CA THR A 56 -5.50 8.76 23.19
C THR A 56 -4.47 9.61 23.95
N GLY A 57 -3.41 10.09 23.28
CA GLY A 57 -2.38 10.92 23.89
C GLY A 57 -1.53 10.18 24.94
N ILE A 58 -1.61 8.84 24.99
CA ILE A 58 -0.80 8.02 25.91
C ILE A 58 0.69 8.23 25.63
N VAL A 59 1.05 8.45 24.36
CA VAL A 59 2.41 8.74 23.91
C VAL A 59 2.50 10.20 23.47
N ALA A 60 3.43 10.96 24.07
CA ALA A 60 3.61 12.37 23.74
C ALA A 60 4.04 12.54 22.26
N PRO A 61 3.29 13.29 21.45
CA PRO A 61 3.69 13.59 20.07
C PRO A 61 4.94 14.49 20.03
N VAL A 62 5.65 14.52 18.90
CA VAL A 62 6.70 15.53 18.65
C VAL A 62 6.06 16.89 18.48
N VAL A 63 4.96 16.95 17.75
CA VAL A 63 4.21 18.17 17.50
C VAL A 63 2.84 18.07 18.18
N PRO A 64 2.56 18.87 19.21
CA PRO A 64 1.24 18.92 19.84
C PRO A 64 0.17 19.30 18.82
N LEU A 65 -1.01 18.67 18.92
CA LEU A 65 -2.14 18.98 18.03
C LEU A 65 -2.51 20.46 18.02
N ASN A 66 -2.38 21.13 19.17
CA ASN A 66 -2.69 22.56 19.31
C ASN A 66 -1.70 23.46 18.56
N ASP A 67 -0.45 23.00 18.39
CA ASP A 67 0.61 23.76 17.74
C ASP A 67 0.76 23.41 16.25
N LEU A 68 0.03 22.40 15.75
CA LEU A 68 0.03 22.02 14.33
C LEU A 68 -0.11 23.22 13.37
N PRO A 69 -1.06 24.16 13.55
CA PRO A 69 -1.21 25.31 12.65
C PRO A 69 0.04 26.20 12.58
N LYS A 70 0.78 26.30 13.69
CA LYS A 70 2.01 27.08 13.78
C LYS A 70 3.15 26.42 13.00
N TYR A 71 3.25 25.09 13.05
CA TYR A 71 4.32 24.36 12.39
C TYR A 71 4.05 24.11 10.89
N TRP A 72 2.79 23.96 10.47
CA TRP A 72 2.46 23.66 9.07
C TRP A 72 2.72 24.81 8.09
N THR A 73 2.75 26.04 8.61
CA THR A 73 3.05 27.25 7.84
C THR A 73 4.56 27.51 7.73
N MET A 74 5.39 26.81 8.49
CA MET A 74 6.84 26.98 8.46
C MET A 74 7.47 26.25 7.26
N PRO A 75 8.51 26.83 6.63
CA PRO A 75 9.34 26.10 5.68
C PRO A 75 9.97 24.87 6.35
N VAL A 76 10.09 23.77 5.60
CA VAL A 76 10.59 22.48 6.13
C VAL A 76 11.94 22.61 6.84
N GLY A 77 12.86 23.43 6.35
CA GLY A 77 14.15 23.67 7.02
C GLY A 77 14.01 24.32 8.40
N GLN A 78 13.06 25.23 8.57
CA GLN A 78 12.77 25.87 9.85
C GLN A 78 12.03 24.90 10.79
N TYR A 79 11.13 24.07 10.26
CA TYR A 79 10.47 23.01 11.02
C TYR A 79 11.48 22.02 11.61
N LEU A 80 12.42 21.53 10.80
CA LEU A 80 13.43 20.56 11.25
C LEU A 80 14.34 21.18 12.32
N ALA A 81 14.73 22.44 12.15
CA ALA A 81 15.50 23.17 13.15
C ALA A 81 14.71 23.40 14.45
N ALA A 82 13.41 23.70 14.36
CA ALA A 82 12.55 23.98 15.51
C ALA A 82 12.13 22.72 16.28
N THR A 83 12.02 21.58 15.60
CA THR A 83 11.58 20.31 16.20
C THR A 83 12.73 19.36 16.54
N GLY A 84 13.95 19.66 16.07
CA GLY A 84 15.12 18.78 16.25
C GLY A 84 15.00 17.45 15.51
N VAL A 85 14.00 17.30 14.64
CA VAL A 85 13.79 16.12 13.82
C VAL A 85 14.83 16.13 12.70
N GLY A 86 15.72 15.15 12.68
CA GLY A 86 16.66 14.95 11.57
C GLY A 86 15.96 14.48 10.30
N THR A 87 16.64 14.53 9.17
CA THR A 87 16.10 14.04 7.89
C THR A 87 16.35 12.54 7.71
N GLY A 88 15.70 11.94 6.70
CA GLY A 88 15.92 10.54 6.32
C GLY A 88 15.49 9.57 7.41
N TRP A 89 16.41 8.75 7.92
CA TRP A 89 16.17 7.69 8.91
C TRP A 89 16.07 8.18 10.36
N SER A 90 16.16 9.48 10.62
CA SER A 90 16.06 10.04 11.97
C SER A 90 14.75 9.67 12.68
N TRP A 91 13.70 9.35 11.93
CA TRP A 91 12.41 8.90 12.48
C TRP A 91 12.52 7.61 13.30
N VAL A 92 13.53 6.76 13.06
CA VAL A 92 13.74 5.52 13.82
C VAL A 92 14.04 5.81 15.29
N GLY A 93 14.79 6.89 15.58
CA GLY A 93 15.03 7.36 16.94
C GLY A 93 13.82 8.04 17.58
N LEU A 94 12.80 8.37 16.79
CA LEU A 94 11.59 9.08 17.21
C LEU A 94 10.38 8.16 17.35
N ILE A 95 10.54 6.83 17.21
CA ILE A 95 9.45 5.84 17.35
C ILE A 95 8.75 5.94 18.71
N GLY A 96 9.43 6.42 19.75
CA GLY A 96 8.82 6.69 21.07
C GLY A 96 7.86 7.90 21.10
N ARG A 97 7.62 8.57 19.97
CA ARG A 97 6.71 9.72 19.85
C ARG A 97 5.51 9.33 18.98
N GLY A 98 4.31 9.68 19.43
CA GLY A 98 3.05 9.19 18.84
C GLY A 98 2.93 9.44 17.33
N ASP A 99 3.42 10.60 16.86
CA ASP A 99 3.41 10.98 15.44
C ASP A 99 4.17 9.98 14.55
N PHE A 100 5.30 9.47 15.05
CA PHE A 100 6.23 8.63 14.30
C PHE A 100 5.96 7.13 14.49
N MET A 101 5.13 6.74 15.47
CA MET A 101 4.71 5.34 15.64
C MET A 101 3.95 4.82 14.43
N ASN A 102 3.12 5.64 13.80
CA ASN A 102 2.38 5.25 12.59
C ASN A 102 3.30 4.93 11.41
N PHE A 103 4.49 5.54 11.35
CA PHE A 103 5.46 5.25 10.29
C PHE A 103 5.98 3.81 10.38
N VAL A 104 6.02 3.22 11.58
CA VAL A 104 6.36 1.81 11.76
C VAL A 104 5.34 0.92 11.05
N GLY A 105 4.05 1.21 11.17
CA GLY A 105 2.98 0.48 10.48
C GLY A 105 3.09 0.59 8.95
N ILE A 106 3.38 1.78 8.44
CA ILE A 106 3.56 2.02 7.00
C ILE A 106 4.81 1.29 6.47
N ALA A 107 5.93 1.39 7.20
CA ALA A 107 7.18 0.70 6.85
C ALA A 107 6.99 -0.82 6.86
N PHE A 108 6.27 -1.36 7.85
CA PHE A 108 5.94 -2.77 7.92
C PHE A 108 5.11 -3.23 6.72
N LEU A 109 4.03 -2.52 6.36
CA LEU A 109 3.21 -2.85 5.19
C LEU A 109 4.03 -2.84 3.90
N SER A 110 4.95 -1.88 3.77
CA SER A 110 5.85 -1.76 2.62
C SER A 110 6.90 -2.88 2.58
N ALA A 111 7.33 -3.37 3.74
CA ALA A 111 8.29 -4.47 3.86
C ALA A 111 7.65 -5.84 3.58
N VAL A 112 6.37 -6.03 3.87
CA VAL A 112 5.64 -7.28 3.59
C VAL A 112 5.74 -7.65 2.11
N THR A 113 5.54 -6.69 1.20
CA THR A 113 5.67 -6.93 -0.25
C THR A 113 7.08 -7.35 -0.64
N ILE A 114 8.12 -6.73 -0.05
CA ILE A 114 9.52 -7.14 -0.29
C ILE A 114 9.73 -8.59 0.19
N PHE A 115 9.24 -8.91 1.38
CA PHE A 115 9.35 -10.25 1.94
C PHE A 115 8.61 -11.31 1.11
N CYS A 116 7.46 -10.96 0.53
CA CYS A 116 6.74 -11.84 -0.38
C CYS A 116 7.47 -12.12 -1.70
N TYR A 117 8.33 -11.20 -2.17
CA TYR A 117 9.15 -11.43 -3.38
C TYR A 117 10.45 -12.19 -3.11
N LEU A 118 10.98 -12.11 -1.88
CA LEU A 118 12.21 -12.81 -1.49
C LEU A 118 12.00 -14.30 -1.21
N ARG A 119 10.76 -14.72 -1.07
CA ARG A 119 10.36 -16.09 -0.79
C ARG A 119 9.87 -16.73 -2.08
#